data_AF-A0A4Q6ANW8-F1
#
_entry.id   AF-A0A4Q6ANW8-F1
#
_cell.length_a   1.000
_cell.length_b   1.000
_cell.length_c   1.000
_cell.angle_alpha   90.00
_cell.angle_beta   90.00
_cell.angle_gamma   90.00
#
_symmetry.space_group_name_H-M   'P 1'
#
loop_
_entity.id
_entity.type
_entity.pdbx_description
1 polymer ?
#
loop_
_entity_poly.entity_id
_entity_poly.type
_entity_poly.pdbx_seq_one_letter_code
_entity_poly.pdbx_strand_id
1 'polypeptide(L)'
;MAITHRRTPALMFTSKIGEFKANLDRKNTEAAMSAYMDLASMMHKTMSANNEKLNSAASEAEKTKLKNLISQQEGLYRDAKMLTPDLAKNNAAIVEKLNAFVKTL
;
A
#
# COMPACT_ATOMS: atom_id res chain seq x y z
N MET A 1 -27.78 -15.84 8.64
CA MET A 1 -26.43 -16.02 8.05
C MET A 1 -25.77 -14.65 7.95
N ALA A 2 -24.77 -14.36 8.77
CA ALA A 2 -23.97 -13.15 8.59
C ALA A 2 -23.00 -13.40 7.43
N ILE A 3 -23.27 -12.80 6.26
CA ILE A 3 -22.29 -12.73 5.18
C ILE A 3 -21.23 -11.76 5.68
N THR A 4 -20.25 -12.25 6.43
CA THR A 4 -19.07 -11.48 6.82
C THR A 4 -18.38 -11.07 5.52
N HIS A 5 -18.68 -9.87 5.02
CA HIS A 5 -18.02 -9.30 3.86
C HIS A 5 -16.55 -9.17 4.23
N ARG A 6 -15.74 -10.19 3.92
CA ARG A 6 -14.29 -10.08 4.00
C ARG A 6 -13.92 -9.02 2.98
N ARG A 7 -13.81 -7.77 3.42
CA ARG A 7 -13.27 -6.69 2.59
C ARG A 7 -11.91 -7.20 2.12
N THR A 8 -11.74 -7.37 0.82
CA THR A 8 -10.46 -7.78 0.26
C THR A 8 -9.39 -6.76 0.67
N PRO A 9 -8.12 -7.14 0.82
CA PRO A 9 -7.05 -6.21 1.15
C PRO A 9 -7.07 -4.96 0.27
N ALA A 10 -7.30 -5.13 -1.04
CA ALA A 10 -7.46 -4.04 -2.00
C ALA A 10 -8.57 -3.04 -1.61
N LEU A 11 -9.76 -3.51 -1.22
CA LEU A 11 -10.86 -2.63 -0.82
C LEU A 11 -10.54 -1.84 0.47
N MET A 12 -9.88 -2.48 1.44
CA MET A 12 -9.45 -1.78 2.67
C MET A 12 -8.42 -0.70 2.35
N PHE A 13 -7.45 -1.00 1.48
CA PHE A 13 -6.46 -0.04 1.02
C PHE A 13 -7.10 1.15 0.29
N THR A 14 -7.97 0.90 -0.69
CA THR A 14 -8.64 1.97 -1.44
C THR A 14 -9.44 2.88 -0.52
N SER A 15 -10.15 2.32 0.47
CA SER A 15 -10.87 3.10 1.48
C SER A 15 -9.92 4.03 2.26
N LYS A 16 -8.75 3.52 2.66
CA LYS A 16 -7.78 4.30 3.43
C LYS A 16 -7.04 5.35 2.59
N ILE A 17 -6.81 5.08 1.31
CA ILE A 17 -6.36 6.09 0.34
C ILE A 17 -7.40 7.22 0.23
N GLY A 18 -8.70 6.89 0.23
CA GLY A 18 -9.77 7.88 0.25
C GLY A 18 -9.74 8.78 1.50
N GLU A 19 -9.54 8.18 2.67
CA GLU A 19 -9.38 8.92 3.95
C GLU A 19 -8.16 9.85 3.91
N PHE A 20 -7.02 9.34 3.44
CA PHE A 20 -5.80 10.12 3.26
C PHE A 20 -6.03 11.34 2.35
N LYS A 21 -6.64 11.14 1.18
CA LYS A 21 -6.98 12.22 0.23
C LYS A 21 -7.91 13.25 0.87
N ALA A 22 -8.96 12.80 1.55
CA ALA A 22 -9.92 13.69 2.18
C ALA A 22 -9.26 14.55 3.29
N ASN A 23 -8.29 14.01 4.02
CA ASN A 23 -7.54 14.78 5.02
C ASN A 23 -6.59 15.80 4.39
N LEU A 24 -5.95 15.45 3.26
CA LEU A 24 -5.14 16.39 2.48
C LEU A 24 -5.98 17.55 1.93
N ASP A 25 -7.16 17.26 1.38
CA ASP A 25 -8.07 18.28 0.83
C ASP A 25 -8.56 19.25 1.91
N ARG A 26 -8.77 18.73 3.14
CA ARG A 26 -9.09 19.54 4.32
C ARG A 26 -7.88 20.27 4.94
N LYS A 27 -6.69 20.13 4.35
CA LYS A 27 -5.42 20.65 4.88
C LYS A 27 -5.10 20.17 6.31
N ASN A 28 -5.64 19.02 6.70
CA ASN A 28 -5.36 18.40 7.99
C ASN A 28 -4.16 17.45 7.85
N THR A 29 -2.96 18.02 7.93
CA THR A 29 -1.70 17.30 7.73
C THR A 29 -1.47 16.21 8.78
N GLU A 30 -1.91 16.41 10.02
CA GLU A 30 -1.77 15.42 11.09
C GLU A 30 -2.61 14.16 10.79
N ALA A 31 -3.89 14.35 10.45
CA ALA A 31 -4.77 13.25 10.09
C ALA A 31 -4.36 12.59 8.77
N ALA A 32 -3.83 13.36 7.81
CA ALA A 32 -3.26 12.80 6.58
C ALA A 32 -2.01 11.96 6.88
N MET A 33 -1.12 12.42 7.75
CA MET A 33 0.06 11.65 8.16
C MET A 33 -0.33 10.37 8.90
N SER A 34 -1.32 10.43 9.81
CA SER A 34 -1.84 9.25 10.50
C SER A 34 -2.41 8.23 9.50
N ALA A 35 -3.26 8.67 8.56
CA ALA A 35 -3.80 7.81 7.51
C ALA A 35 -2.69 7.22 6.61
N TYR A 36 -1.64 7.99 6.32
CA TYR A 36 -0.47 7.51 5.60
C TYR A 36 0.31 6.44 6.39
N MET A 37 0.52 6.62 7.70
CA MET A 37 1.22 5.63 8.52
C MET A 37 0.46 4.30 8.56
N ASP A 38 -0.87 4.35 8.62
CA ASP A 38 -1.70 3.15 8.50
C ASP A 38 -1.52 2.47 7.14
N LEU A 39 -1.54 3.25 6.04
CA LEU A 39 -1.27 2.74 4.69
C LEU A 39 0.11 2.09 4.60
N ALA A 40 1.15 2.76 5.12
CA ALA A 40 2.52 2.25 5.17
C ALA A 40 2.60 0.92 5.95
N SER A 41 1.90 0.82 7.08
CA SER A 41 1.79 -0.43 7.85
C SER A 41 1.13 -1.54 7.03
N MET A 42 0.03 -1.24 6.34
CA MET A 42 -0.65 -2.21 5.46
C MET A 42 0.24 -2.66 4.30
N MET A 43 1.02 -1.74 3.70
CA MET A 43 1.97 -2.07 2.62
C MET A 43 3.03 -3.04 3.14
N HIS A 44 3.63 -2.72 4.30
CA HIS A 44 4.63 -3.59 4.91
C HIS A 44 4.07 -4.98 5.21
N LYS A 45 2.87 -5.09 5.81
CA LYS A 45 2.24 -6.39 6.10
C LYS A 45 2.02 -7.21 4.83
N THR A 46 1.57 -6.57 3.75
CA THR A 46 1.38 -7.23 2.45
C THR A 46 2.70 -7.76 1.89
N MET A 47 3.74 -6.92 1.90
CA MET A 47 5.07 -7.32 1.42
C MET A 47 5.66 -8.46 2.25
N SER A 48 5.50 -8.42 3.58
CA SER A 48 5.90 -9.51 4.47
C SER A 48 5.18 -10.82 4.14
N ALA A 49 3.85 -10.78 3.95
CA ALA A 49 3.08 -11.96 3.56
C ALA A 49 3.51 -12.51 2.18
N ASN A 50 3.87 -11.64 1.23
CA ASN A 50 4.38 -12.08 -0.06
C ASN A 50 5.80 -12.65 0.03
N ASN A 51 6.66 -12.10 0.90
CA ASN A 51 7.97 -12.67 1.21
C ASN A 51 7.84 -14.06 1.87
N GLU A 52 6.89 -14.26 2.78
CA GLU A 52 6.60 -15.59 3.37
C GLU A 52 6.15 -16.59 2.29
N LYS A 53 5.30 -16.16 1.35
CA LYS A 53 4.92 -16.98 0.18
C LYS A 53 6.12 -17.30 -0.69
N LEU A 54 7.01 -16.34 -0.94
CA LEU A 54 8.24 -16.56 -1.72
C LEU A 54 9.12 -17.63 -1.08
N ASN A 55 9.31 -17.56 0.24
CA ASN A 55 10.10 -18.53 0.99
C ASN A 55 9.47 -19.94 0.99
N SER A 56 8.15 -20.02 0.85
CA SER A 56 7.39 -21.27 0.83
C SER A 56 7.08 -21.80 -0.58
N ALA A 57 7.46 -21.06 -1.62
CA ALA A 57 7.13 -21.40 -3.01
C ALA A 57 7.94 -22.62 -3.49
N ALA A 58 7.25 -23.61 -4.04
CA ALA A 58 7.85 -24.89 -4.43
C ALA A 58 8.53 -24.83 -5.82
N SER A 59 8.08 -23.92 -6.70
CA SER A 59 8.58 -23.84 -8.08
C SER A 59 9.40 -22.57 -8.34
N GLU A 60 10.43 -22.68 -9.17
CA GLU A 60 11.25 -21.52 -9.57
C GLU A 60 10.46 -20.48 -10.38
N ALA A 61 9.47 -20.93 -11.16
CA ALA A 61 8.58 -20.03 -11.89
C ALA A 61 7.73 -19.16 -10.93
N GLU A 62 7.19 -19.76 -9.86
CA GLU A 62 6.43 -19.05 -8.84
C GLU A 62 7.34 -18.11 -8.03
N LYS A 63 8.53 -18.57 -7.63
CA LYS A 63 9.52 -17.71 -6.98
C LYS A 63 9.88 -16.49 -7.82
N THR A 64 10.08 -16.67 -9.12
CA THR A 64 10.41 -15.58 -10.05
C THR A 64 9.28 -14.56 -10.12
N LYS A 65 8.02 -15.01 -10.23
CA LYS A 65 6.84 -14.14 -10.22
C LYS A 65 6.72 -13.36 -8.90
N LEU A 66 6.88 -14.04 -7.76
CA LEU A 66 6.80 -13.41 -6.44
C LEU A 66 7.95 -12.42 -6.20
N LYS A 67 9.19 -12.73 -6.61
CA LYS A 67 10.32 -11.79 -6.53
C LYS A 67 10.05 -10.50 -7.30
N ASN A 68 9.53 -10.60 -8.53
CA ASN A 68 9.19 -9.44 -9.34
C ASN A 68 8.08 -8.60 -8.69
N LEU A 69 7.04 -9.26 -8.15
CA LEU A 69 5.95 -8.61 -7.45
C LEU A 69 6.44 -7.86 -6.19
N ILE A 70 7.25 -8.52 -5.36
CA ILE A 70 7.80 -7.95 -4.13
C ILE A 70 8.70 -6.75 -4.46
N SER A 71 9.57 -6.88 -5.46
CA SER A 71 10.44 -5.77 -5.90
C SER A 71 9.62 -4.57 -6.38
N GLN A 72 8.53 -4.79 -7.12
CA GLN A 72 7.61 -3.72 -7.50
C GLN A 72 6.96 -3.06 -6.27
N GLN A 73 6.49 -3.86 -5.31
CA GLN A 73 5.87 -3.38 -4.08
C GLN A 73 6.82 -2.56 -3.21
N GLU A 74 8.07 -3.02 -3.05
CA GLU A 74 9.12 -2.33 -2.30
C GLU A 74 9.50 -1.00 -2.97
N GLY A 75 9.59 -0.97 -4.30
CA GLY A 75 9.83 0.25 -5.06
C GLY A 75 8.73 1.29 -4.82
N LEU A 76 7.46 0.89 -4.91
CA LEU A 76 6.32 1.76 -4.66
C LEU A 76 6.27 2.27 -3.22
N TYR A 77 6.58 1.42 -2.24
CA TYR A 77 6.67 1.81 -0.83
C TYR A 77 7.78 2.83 -0.59
N ARG A 78 8.99 2.58 -1.13
CA ARG A 78 10.12 3.49 -0.98
C ARG A 78 9.83 4.85 -1.62
N ASP A 79 9.27 4.87 -2.83
CA ASP A 79 8.90 6.09 -3.53
C ASP A 79 7.87 6.91 -2.73
N ALA A 80 6.80 6.26 -2.23
CA ALA A 80 5.79 6.93 -1.41
C ALA A 80 6.41 7.51 -0.11
N LYS A 81 7.28 6.73 0.55
CA LYS A 81 7.99 7.16 1.77
C LYS A 81 8.92 8.35 1.52
N MET A 82 9.61 8.38 0.39
CA MET A 82 10.51 9.48 0.02
C MET A 82 9.76 10.79 -0.20
N LEU A 83 8.51 10.72 -0.68
CA LEU A 83 7.67 11.89 -0.94
C LEU A 83 6.95 12.42 0.32
N THR A 84 6.83 11.59 1.36
CA THR A 84 6.07 11.86 2.59
C THR A 84 6.54 13.09 3.39
N PRO A 85 7.84 13.44 3.49
CA PRO A 85 8.29 14.64 4.21
C PRO A 85 7.68 15.95 3.67
N ASP A 86 7.45 16.02 2.36
CA ASP A 86 6.80 17.15 1.68
C ASP A 86 5.35 16.77 1.28
N LEU A 87 4.61 16.14 2.20
CA LEU A 87 3.27 15.58 1.98
C LEU A 87 2.31 16.53 1.23
N ALA A 88 2.30 17.81 1.62
CA ALA A 88 1.41 18.81 1.04
C ALA A 88 1.74 19.15 -0.43
N LYS A 89 3.02 19.07 -0.82
CA LYS A 89 3.47 19.35 -2.20
C LYS A 89 3.36 18.12 -3.09
N ASN A 90 3.58 16.94 -2.52
CA ASN A 90 3.65 15.68 -3.26
C ASN A 90 2.35 14.86 -3.19
N ASN A 91 1.24 15.46 -2.77
CA ASN A 91 -0.02 14.76 -2.48
C ASN A 91 -0.48 13.83 -3.64
N ALA A 92 -0.50 14.33 -4.87
CA ALA A 92 -0.94 13.59 -6.05
C ALA A 92 0.01 12.42 -6.36
N ALA A 93 1.33 12.66 -6.28
CA ALA A 93 2.34 11.65 -6.54
C ALA A 93 2.30 10.52 -5.48
N ILE A 94 2.11 10.86 -4.21
CA ILE A 94 1.96 9.86 -3.14
C ILE A 94 0.72 9.00 -3.39
N VAL A 95 -0.42 9.64 -3.69
CA VAL A 95 -1.66 8.93 -3.99
C VAL A 95 -1.51 8.02 -5.22
N GLU A 96 -0.79 8.47 -6.25
CA GLU A 96 -0.51 7.65 -7.43
C GLU A 96 0.28 6.39 -7.06
N LYS A 97 1.34 6.52 -6.25
CA LYS A 97 2.15 5.38 -5.78
C LYS A 97 1.32 4.42 -4.91
N LEU A 98 0.47 4.95 -4.04
CA LEU A 98 -0.45 4.15 -3.23
C LEU A 98 -1.46 3.38 -4.09
N ASN A 99 -2.06 4.02 -5.11
CA ASN A 99 -2.97 3.33 -6.03
C ASN A 99 -2.26 2.31 -6.91
N ALA A 100 -1.02 2.58 -7.33
CA ALA A 100 -0.20 1.60 -8.03
C ALA A 100 0.07 0.38 -7.14
N PHE A 101 0.30 0.57 -5.84
CA PHE A 101 0.45 -0.55 -4.90
C PHE A 101 -0.83 -1.37 -4.80
N VAL A 102 -2.01 -0.74 -4.77
CA VAL A 102 -3.29 -1.47 -4.76
C VAL A 102 -3.45 -2.37 -5.97
N LYS A 103 -2.94 -1.99 -7.14
CA LYS A 103 -2.96 -2.84 -8.36
C LYS A 103 -2.06 -4.09 -8.25
N THR A 104 -1.25 -4.19 -7.21
CA THR A 104 -0.38 -5.35 -6.92
C THR A 104 -0.99 -6.31 -5.88
N LEU A 105 -2.20 -6.02 -5.38
CA LEU A 105 -2.96 -6.82 -4.41
C LEU A 105 -3.93 -7.78 -5.10
#